data_AF-A0A5C9BYL4-F1
#
_entry.id   AF-A0A5C9BYL4-F1
#
_cell.length_a   1.000
_cell.length_b   1.000
_cell.length_c   1.000
_cell.angle_alpha   90.00
_cell.angle_beta   90.00
_cell.angle_gamma   90.00
#
_symmetry.space_group_name_H-M   'P 1'
#
loop_
_entity.id
_entity.type
_entity.pdbx_description
1 polymer ?
#
loop_
_entity_poly.entity_id
_entity_poly.type
_entity_poly.pdbx_seq_one_letter_code
_entity_poly.pdbx_strand_id
1 'polypeptide(L)'
;MVGTALIHSLAVTEKRGSFKNWTVLLAISAFSLSLLGTFLVRSGVLTSVHAFATDPRRGIFILIFLVAVIGTSLALFAWRAPKVGLGGRFGLVSRESFLLTNNVLLVVACATVLLGTLYPLLIDALGVGKISVGPPYFNAVFVPVMAPVLFLMGVAPFARWKEASIPEITRTVRWAMIAAAVVAIALPLVYGQWSALTALGILLAAWVTFTTLTAYVQRVQHTRAGQSFLSAAFKQPRSFIGMCVAHFGIAVFVVGVTMVSSFQDEKDVKMAPGDSVDVAGYSFKFNGVREIQGPNYVAAQGDFDLTVDGKFRLKMKPEKRNYASSGMPMTEAAIDAGFLRDVYVSLGEPIDRDRPEAEWAVRVYYKPFVDWIWGGCVLMALGGLLAMLDRRYRAKSRASSTVQTPAGSQHA
;
A
#
# COMPACT_ATOMS: atom_id res chain seq x y z
N MET A 1 -3.04 -4.36 5.45
CA MET A 1 -3.05 -5.82 5.23
C MET A 1 -4.12 -6.55 6.04
N VAL A 2 -4.04 -6.60 7.38
CA VAL A 2 -5.08 -7.28 8.21
C VAL A 2 -6.48 -6.67 8.02
N GLY A 3 -6.60 -5.33 7.94
CA GLY A 3 -7.88 -4.69 7.61
C GLY A 3 -8.42 -5.06 6.22
N THR A 4 -7.55 -5.26 5.23
CA THR A 4 -7.94 -5.75 3.89
C THR A 4 -8.46 -7.19 3.98
N ALA A 5 -7.77 -8.05 4.73
CA ALA A 5 -8.23 -9.41 5.00
C ALA A 5 -9.59 -9.43 5.72
N LEU A 6 -9.80 -8.50 6.67
CA LEU A 6 -11.07 -8.33 7.36
C LEU A 6 -12.21 -8.01 6.40
N ILE A 7 -12.03 -7.05 5.48
CA ILE A 7 -13.06 -6.68 4.49
C ILE A 7 -13.46 -7.89 3.62
N HIS A 8 -12.48 -8.69 3.18
CA HIS A 8 -12.75 -9.89 2.39
C HIS A 8 -13.41 -10.99 3.22
N SER A 9 -13.00 -11.17 4.49
CA SER A 9 -13.63 -12.11 5.42
C SER A 9 -15.09 -11.73 5.74
N LEU A 10 -15.39 -10.43 5.87
CA LEU A 10 -16.74 -9.92 6.04
C LEU A 10 -17.62 -10.26 4.83
N ALA A 11 -17.10 -10.13 3.60
CA ALA A 11 -17.85 -10.49 2.41
C ALA A 11 -18.26 -11.97 2.38
N VAL A 12 -17.38 -12.87 2.83
CA VAL A 12 -17.70 -14.31 2.98
C VAL A 12 -18.72 -14.53 4.11
N THR A 13 -18.54 -13.85 5.24
CA THR A 13 -19.44 -13.94 6.39
C THR A 13 -20.86 -13.48 6.04
N GLU A 14 -21.01 -12.37 5.33
CA GLU A 14 -22.31 -11.87 4.87
C GLU A 14 -22.99 -12.80 3.85
N LYS A 15 -22.22 -13.43 2.96
CA LYS A 15 -22.77 -14.23 1.85
C LYS A 15 -23.03 -15.68 2.23
N ARG A 16 -22.24 -16.26 3.13
CA ARG A 16 -22.24 -17.70 3.43
C ARG A 16 -22.43 -18.01 4.92
N GLY A 17 -22.36 -17.01 5.80
CA GLY A 17 -22.39 -17.22 7.25
C GLY A 17 -21.18 -17.98 7.80
N SER A 18 -20.15 -18.20 6.97
CA SER A 18 -18.87 -18.83 7.36
C SER A 18 -17.86 -17.78 7.83
N PHE A 19 -16.73 -18.20 8.40
CA PHE A 19 -15.63 -17.33 8.85
C PHE A 19 -15.99 -16.33 9.95
N LYS A 20 -17.05 -16.55 10.73
CA LYS A 20 -17.42 -15.65 11.83
C LYS A 20 -16.28 -15.44 12.83
N ASN A 21 -15.71 -16.54 13.35
CA ASN A 21 -14.58 -16.47 14.29
C ASN A 21 -13.35 -15.79 13.67
N TRP A 22 -13.01 -16.15 12.44
CA TRP A 22 -11.89 -15.55 11.71
C TRP A 22 -12.07 -14.05 11.50
N THR A 23 -13.28 -13.62 11.15
CA THR A 23 -13.62 -12.20 10.97
C THR A 23 -13.49 -11.42 12.28
N VAL A 24 -13.97 -11.97 13.39
CA VAL A 24 -13.82 -11.34 14.71
C VAL A 24 -12.35 -11.24 15.10
N LEU A 25 -11.56 -12.31 14.89
CA LEU A 25 -10.13 -12.29 15.16
C LEU A 25 -9.42 -11.23 14.32
N LEU A 26 -9.70 -11.15 13.02
CA LEU A 26 -9.13 -10.14 12.13
C LEU A 26 -9.53 -8.71 12.55
N ALA A 27 -10.75 -8.51 13.06
CA ALA A 27 -11.19 -7.22 13.57
C ALA A 27 -10.42 -6.79 14.82
N ILE A 28 -10.28 -7.72 15.78
CA ILE A 28 -9.44 -7.50 16.98
C ILE A 28 -8.00 -7.21 16.55
N SER A 29 -7.40 -8.06 15.70
CA SER A 29 -6.03 -7.87 15.23
C SER A 29 -5.82 -6.56 14.48
N ALA A 30 -6.74 -6.15 13.62
CA ALA A 30 -6.63 -4.88 12.90
C ALA A 30 -6.63 -3.67 13.87
N PHE A 31 -7.51 -3.69 14.87
CA PHE A 31 -7.56 -2.66 15.90
C PHE A 31 -6.30 -2.68 16.78
N SER A 32 -5.89 -3.87 17.24
CA SER A 32 -4.67 -4.07 18.03
C SER A 32 -3.42 -3.56 17.33
N LEU A 33 -3.27 -3.84 16.03
CA LEU A 33 -2.13 -3.37 15.24
C LEU A 33 -2.14 -1.85 15.07
N SER A 34 -3.32 -1.22 14.97
CA SER A 34 -3.43 0.25 14.97
C SER A 34 -2.96 0.84 16.30
N LEU A 35 -3.33 0.23 17.43
CA LEU A 35 -2.88 0.68 18.76
C LEU A 35 -1.36 0.46 18.94
N LEU A 36 -0.83 -0.66 18.46
CA LEU A 36 0.61 -0.94 18.46
C LEU A 36 1.39 0.12 17.67
N GLY A 37 0.88 0.54 16.51
CA GLY A 37 1.46 1.64 15.74
C GLY A 37 1.55 2.94 16.54
N THR A 38 0.47 3.31 17.25
CA THR A 38 0.45 4.47 18.14
C THR A 38 1.49 4.36 19.25
N PHE A 39 1.62 3.18 19.87
CA PHE A 39 2.64 2.90 20.87
C PHE A 39 4.04 3.12 20.31
N LEU A 40 4.35 2.56 19.14
CA LEU A 40 5.69 2.66 18.54
C LEU A 40 6.14 4.11 18.28
N VAL A 41 5.21 4.98 17.85
CA VAL A 41 5.54 6.39 17.52
C VAL A 41 5.54 7.30 18.75
N ARG A 42 4.81 6.96 19.82
CA ARG A 42 4.61 7.83 21.00
C ARG A 42 5.38 7.39 22.26
N SER A 43 5.88 6.16 22.30
CA SER A 43 6.59 5.62 23.47
C SER A 43 8.05 6.09 23.58
N GLY A 44 8.62 6.62 22.50
CA GLY A 44 10.04 6.93 22.42
C GLY A 44 10.95 5.70 22.24
N VAL A 45 10.36 4.50 22.04
CA VAL A 45 11.11 3.27 21.74
C VAL A 45 11.81 3.36 20.38
N LEU A 46 11.22 4.09 19.42
CA LEU A 46 11.85 4.41 18.14
C LEU A 46 12.43 5.83 18.20
N THR A 47 13.73 5.97 17.92
CA THR A 47 14.32 7.24 17.53
C THR A 47 13.97 7.50 16.06
N SER A 48 12.96 8.34 15.83
CA SER A 48 12.53 8.69 14.47
C SER A 48 12.32 10.19 14.35
N VAL A 49 12.64 10.73 13.17
CA VAL A 49 12.29 12.12 12.79
C VAL A 49 10.79 12.39 12.81
N HIS A 50 9.96 11.34 12.79
CA HIS A 50 8.49 11.42 12.92
C HIS A 50 7.98 11.13 14.34
N ALA A 51 8.86 10.89 15.31
CA ALA A 51 8.47 10.70 16.71
C ALA A 51 8.20 12.06 17.36
N PHE A 52 6.92 12.44 17.43
CA PHE A 52 6.50 13.68 18.08
C PHE A 52 6.31 13.44 19.58
N ALA A 53 7.20 14.06 20.37
CA ALA A 53 7.25 14.03 21.83
C ALA A 53 7.54 12.63 22.42
N THR A 54 8.82 12.39 22.73
CA THR A 54 9.28 11.21 23.48
C THR A 54 9.06 11.44 24.97
N ASP A 55 7.88 11.06 25.49
CA ASP A 55 7.60 11.04 26.93
C ASP A 55 7.44 9.56 27.38
N PRO A 56 8.42 8.99 28.08
CA PRO A 56 8.36 7.60 28.56
C PRO A 56 7.10 7.32 29.39
N ARG A 57 6.56 8.31 30.12
CA ARG A 57 5.34 8.13 30.93
C ARG A 57 4.11 7.90 30.06
N ARG A 58 4.01 8.60 28.92
CA ARG A 58 2.94 8.37 27.93
C ARG A 58 3.07 7.00 27.27
N GLY A 59 4.31 6.58 27.01
CA GLY A 59 4.60 5.23 26.50
C GLY A 59 4.05 4.14 27.42
N ILE A 60 4.28 4.25 28.72
CA ILE A 60 3.77 3.30 29.74
C ILE A 60 2.24 3.29 29.77
N PHE A 61 1.59 4.46 29.75
CA PHE A 61 0.12 4.53 29.71
C PHE A 61 -0.45 3.81 28.48
N ILE A 62 0.11 4.07 27.29
CA ILE A 62 -0.32 3.43 26.05
C ILE A 62 -0.06 1.92 26.12
N LEU A 63 1.05 1.48 26.71
CA LEU A 63 1.36 0.05 26.88
C LEU A 63 0.34 -0.64 27.80
N ILE A 64 0.00 -0.06 28.95
CA ILE A 64 -1.02 -0.60 29.85
C ILE A 64 -2.36 -0.67 29.14
N PHE A 65 -2.75 0.40 28.43
CA PHE A 65 -3.97 0.43 27.64
C PHE A 65 -3.98 -0.65 26.55
N LEU A 66 -2.86 -0.83 25.84
CA LEU A 66 -2.68 -1.86 24.81
C LEU A 66 -2.86 -3.25 25.41
N VAL A 67 -2.20 -3.56 26.52
CA VAL A 67 -2.31 -4.87 27.20
C VAL A 67 -3.73 -5.11 27.68
N ALA A 68 -4.39 -4.12 28.29
CA ALA A 68 -5.77 -4.24 28.76
C ALA A 68 -6.73 -4.49 27.59
N VAL A 69 -6.67 -3.67 26.55
CA VAL A 69 -7.58 -3.76 25.40
C VAL A 69 -7.37 -5.05 24.61
N ILE A 70 -6.13 -5.40 24.28
CA ILE A 70 -5.82 -6.63 23.54
C ILE A 70 -6.15 -7.86 24.39
N GLY A 71 -5.70 -7.87 25.65
CA GLY A 71 -5.90 -8.98 26.57
C GLY A 71 -7.37 -9.26 26.81
N THR A 72 -8.17 -8.24 27.14
CA THR A 72 -9.62 -8.41 27.34
C THR A 72 -10.32 -8.82 26.04
N SER A 73 -9.96 -8.26 24.88
CA SER A 73 -10.58 -8.62 23.60
C SER A 73 -10.31 -10.08 23.21
N LEU A 74 -9.06 -10.54 23.37
CA LEU A 74 -8.69 -11.92 23.07
C LEU A 74 -9.26 -12.92 24.10
N ALA A 75 -9.31 -12.55 25.38
CA ALA A 75 -9.95 -13.37 26.42
C ALA A 75 -11.46 -13.54 26.16
N LEU A 76 -12.15 -12.44 25.83
CA LEU A 76 -13.57 -12.48 25.45
C LEU A 76 -13.79 -13.31 24.18
N PHE A 77 -12.91 -13.18 23.18
CA PHE A 77 -12.94 -14.01 21.98
C PHE A 77 -12.78 -15.49 22.33
N ALA A 78 -11.77 -15.87 23.11
CA ALA A 78 -11.54 -17.25 23.52
C ALA A 78 -12.74 -17.84 24.27
N TRP A 79 -13.38 -17.04 25.14
CA TRP A 79 -14.57 -17.47 25.88
C TRP A 79 -15.82 -17.64 24.99
N ARG A 80 -16.01 -16.77 24.00
CA ARG A 80 -17.21 -16.78 23.13
C ARG A 80 -17.05 -17.61 21.86
N ALA A 81 -15.84 -17.85 21.38
CA ALA A 81 -15.56 -18.55 20.13
C ALA A 81 -16.26 -19.92 20.00
N PRO A 82 -16.36 -20.77 21.05
CA PRO A 82 -17.05 -22.05 20.96
C PRO A 82 -18.56 -21.93 20.68
N LYS A 83 -19.18 -20.78 21.03
CA LYS A 83 -20.62 -20.52 20.82
C LYS A 83 -20.91 -20.03 19.39
N VAL A 84 -19.88 -19.74 18.61
CA VAL A 84 -20.02 -19.24 17.24
C VAL A 84 -19.93 -20.45 16.30
N GLY A 85 -21.05 -20.77 15.64
CA GLY A 85 -21.12 -21.91 14.72
C GLY A 85 -20.03 -21.88 13.62
N LEU A 86 -19.56 -23.07 13.24
CA LEU A 86 -18.44 -23.30 12.31
C LEU A 86 -18.71 -22.84 10.85
N GLY A 87 -19.96 -22.51 10.51
CA GLY A 87 -20.35 -22.12 9.15
C GLY A 87 -20.59 -23.33 8.23
N GLY A 88 -20.89 -23.06 6.96
CA GLY A 88 -21.13 -24.11 5.95
C GLY A 88 -19.83 -24.70 5.39
N ARG A 89 -19.85 -26.00 5.04
CA ARG A 89 -18.74 -26.70 4.36
C ARG A 89 -18.53 -26.13 2.94
N PHE A 90 -17.28 -26.06 2.51
CA PHE A 90 -16.85 -25.66 1.16
C PHE A 90 -15.66 -26.53 0.72
N GLY A 91 -15.52 -26.76 -0.57
CA GLY A 91 -14.45 -27.55 -1.18
C GLY A 91 -13.13 -26.79 -1.24
N LEU A 92 -12.02 -27.53 -1.43
CA LEU A 92 -10.66 -26.97 -1.51
C LEU A 92 -10.54 -25.95 -2.65
N VAL A 93 -11.22 -26.19 -3.77
CA VAL A 93 -11.33 -25.24 -4.89
C VAL A 93 -12.69 -24.55 -4.80
N SER A 94 -12.71 -23.36 -4.22
CA SER A 94 -13.92 -22.56 -4.09
C SER A 94 -13.57 -21.09 -3.89
N ARG A 95 -14.55 -20.19 -4.07
CA ARG A 95 -14.37 -18.77 -3.76
C ARG A 95 -14.05 -18.56 -2.29
N GLU A 96 -14.66 -19.32 -1.39
CA GLU A 96 -14.36 -19.32 0.05
C GLU A 96 -12.88 -19.66 0.30
N SER A 97 -12.38 -20.73 -0.30
CA SER A 97 -10.98 -21.16 -0.13
C SER A 97 -10.00 -20.12 -0.66
N PHE A 98 -10.21 -19.57 -1.86
CA PHE A 98 -9.31 -18.55 -2.40
C PHE A 98 -9.30 -17.26 -1.57
N LEU A 99 -10.45 -16.83 -1.06
CA LEU A 99 -10.52 -15.68 -0.16
C LEU A 99 -9.86 -15.97 1.19
N LEU A 100 -10.01 -17.18 1.73
CA LEU A 100 -9.33 -17.59 2.97
C LEU A 100 -7.82 -17.63 2.80
N THR A 101 -7.32 -18.26 1.72
CA THR A 101 -5.90 -18.32 1.42
C THR A 101 -5.32 -16.91 1.28
N ASN A 102 -5.99 -16.02 0.55
CA ASN A 102 -5.57 -14.62 0.46
C ASN A 102 -5.57 -13.93 1.83
N ASN A 103 -6.58 -14.15 2.67
CA ASN A 103 -6.61 -13.58 4.01
C ASN A 103 -5.43 -14.04 4.86
N VAL A 104 -5.12 -15.35 4.84
CA VAL A 104 -3.98 -15.91 5.57
C VAL A 104 -2.67 -15.32 5.05
N LEU A 105 -2.47 -15.28 3.73
CA LEU A 105 -1.26 -14.70 3.14
C LEU A 105 -1.11 -13.20 3.47
N LEU A 106 -2.19 -12.43 3.50
CA LEU A 106 -2.17 -11.04 3.94
C LEU A 106 -1.80 -10.88 5.42
N VAL A 107 -2.24 -11.81 6.28
CA VAL A 107 -1.84 -11.84 7.70
C VAL A 107 -0.36 -12.21 7.82
N VAL A 108 0.12 -13.19 7.05
CA VAL A 108 1.55 -13.56 7.00
C VAL A 108 2.39 -12.38 6.51
N ALA A 109 2.01 -11.71 5.43
CA ALA A 109 2.68 -10.51 4.93
C ALA A 109 2.72 -9.38 5.97
N CYS A 110 1.64 -9.23 6.76
CA CYS A 110 1.63 -8.29 7.88
C CYS A 110 2.61 -8.70 8.98
N ALA A 111 2.65 -9.99 9.33
CA ALA A 111 3.54 -10.52 10.35
C ALA A 111 5.01 -10.40 9.94
N THR A 112 5.36 -10.60 8.67
CA THR A 112 6.74 -10.46 8.17
C THR A 112 7.21 -9.00 8.24
N VAL A 113 6.35 -8.05 7.85
CA VAL A 113 6.67 -6.61 7.99
C VAL A 113 6.79 -6.21 9.46
N LEU A 114 5.87 -6.68 10.30
CA LEU A 114 5.91 -6.43 11.74
C LEU A 114 7.19 -6.98 12.37
N LEU A 115 7.58 -8.21 12.01
CA LEU A 115 8.80 -8.84 12.48
C LEU A 115 10.03 -8.04 12.05
N GLY A 116 10.16 -7.66 10.78
CA GLY A 116 11.26 -6.83 10.30
C GLY A 116 11.35 -5.46 10.99
N THR A 117 10.21 -4.92 11.45
CA THR A 117 10.15 -3.64 12.17
C THR A 117 10.51 -3.78 13.65
N LEU A 118 10.00 -4.83 14.32
CA LEU A 118 10.19 -5.03 15.75
C LEU A 118 11.48 -5.77 16.12
N TYR A 119 12.06 -6.54 15.20
CA TYR A 119 13.23 -7.35 15.48
C TYR A 119 14.47 -6.51 15.86
N PRO A 120 14.82 -5.41 15.15
CA PRO A 120 15.88 -4.50 15.59
C PRO A 120 15.64 -3.93 16.99
N LEU A 121 14.40 -3.55 17.29
CA LEU A 121 14.03 -3.00 18.60
C LEU A 121 14.21 -4.03 19.73
N LEU A 122 13.85 -5.29 19.47
CA LEU A 122 14.03 -6.36 20.43
C LEU A 122 15.51 -6.62 20.72
N ILE A 123 16.35 -6.64 19.68
CA ILE A 123 17.80 -6.88 19.82
C ILE A 123 18.48 -5.73 20.58
N ASP A 124 18.09 -4.48 20.30
CA ASP A 124 18.57 -3.31 21.05
C ASP A 124 18.13 -3.36 22.52
N ALA A 125 16.86 -3.70 22.78
CA ALA A 125 16.33 -3.85 24.14
C ALA A 125 16.99 -4.98 24.95
N LEU A 126 17.48 -6.03 24.29
CA LEU A 126 18.23 -7.12 24.92
C LEU A 126 19.72 -6.79 25.14
N GLY A 127 20.19 -5.62 24.69
CA GLY A 127 21.58 -5.20 24.83
C GLY A 127 22.57 -5.99 23.96
N VAL A 128 22.08 -6.72 22.95
CA VAL A 128 22.90 -7.58 22.07
C VAL A 128 23.55 -6.77 20.93
N GLY A 129 23.17 -5.50 20.77
CA GLY A 129 23.72 -4.56 19.79
C GLY A 129 22.63 -3.93 18.94
N LYS A 130 23.02 -3.22 17.88
CA LYS A 130 22.10 -2.60 16.92
C LYS A 130 22.23 -3.28 15.58
N ILE A 131 21.09 -3.73 15.05
CA ILE A 131 20.98 -4.29 13.70
C ILE A 131 20.05 -3.41 12.88
N SER A 132 20.26 -3.39 11.57
CA SER A 132 19.37 -2.70 10.63
C SER A 132 18.81 -3.71 9.64
N VAL A 133 17.51 -3.65 9.41
CA VAL A 133 16.81 -4.51 8.45
C VAL A 133 16.44 -3.67 7.25
N GLY A 134 17.17 -3.87 6.15
CA GLY A 134 17.01 -3.10 4.91
C GLY A 134 16.18 -3.80 3.82
N PRO A 135 16.12 -3.19 2.62
CA PRO A 135 15.39 -3.72 1.46
C PRO A 135 15.63 -5.20 1.11
N PRO A 136 16.86 -5.77 1.26
CA PRO A 136 17.08 -7.18 0.93
C PRO A 136 16.18 -8.16 1.70
N TYR A 137 15.94 -7.92 3.00
CA TYR A 137 15.04 -8.75 3.81
C TYR A 137 13.60 -8.67 3.29
N PHE A 138 13.10 -7.46 3.08
CA PHE A 138 11.73 -7.25 2.63
C PHE A 138 11.51 -7.82 1.23
N ASN A 139 12.45 -7.63 0.31
CA ASN A 139 12.34 -8.20 -1.04
C ASN A 139 12.34 -9.74 -1.00
N ALA A 140 13.20 -10.35 -0.18
CA ALA A 140 13.29 -11.80 -0.07
C ALA A 140 12.04 -12.45 0.55
N VAL A 141 11.38 -11.78 1.50
CA VAL A 141 10.26 -12.36 2.25
C VAL A 141 8.90 -11.89 1.73
N PHE A 142 8.75 -10.61 1.39
CA PHE A 142 7.46 -10.02 1.02
C PHE A 142 7.04 -10.41 -0.39
N VAL A 143 7.97 -10.44 -1.35
CA VAL A 143 7.65 -10.78 -2.76
C VAL A 143 7.08 -12.20 -2.88
N PRO A 144 7.67 -13.26 -2.30
CA PRO A 144 7.12 -14.61 -2.38
C PRO A 144 5.74 -14.76 -1.74
N VAL A 145 5.40 -13.94 -0.73
CA VAL A 145 4.07 -13.95 -0.12
C VAL A 145 3.05 -13.18 -0.97
N MET A 146 3.44 -12.03 -1.52
CA MET A 146 2.54 -11.17 -2.31
C MET A 146 2.27 -11.70 -3.71
N ALA A 147 3.20 -12.43 -4.34
CA ALA A 147 2.99 -12.97 -5.67
C ALA A 147 1.77 -13.92 -5.76
N PRO A 148 1.61 -14.93 -4.86
CA PRO A 148 0.39 -15.73 -4.78
C PRO A 148 -0.86 -14.90 -4.46
N VAL A 149 -0.76 -13.86 -3.63
CA VAL A 149 -1.91 -12.98 -3.31
C VAL A 149 -2.42 -12.29 -4.57
N LEU A 150 -1.53 -11.69 -5.36
CA LEU A 150 -1.86 -11.02 -6.62
C LEU A 150 -2.39 -12.01 -7.66
N PHE A 151 -1.81 -13.20 -7.72
CA PHE A 151 -2.31 -14.25 -8.61
C PHE A 151 -3.75 -14.67 -8.25
N LEU A 152 -3.98 -15.02 -6.98
CA LEU A 152 -5.31 -15.42 -6.48
C LEU A 152 -6.34 -14.29 -6.56
N MET A 153 -5.91 -13.03 -6.45
CA MET A 153 -6.77 -11.86 -6.66
C MET A 153 -7.42 -11.87 -8.06
N GLY A 154 -6.67 -12.29 -9.10
CA GLY A 154 -7.22 -12.45 -10.45
C GLY A 154 -8.08 -13.70 -10.63
N VAL A 155 -7.82 -14.77 -9.89
CA VAL A 155 -8.57 -16.05 -10.01
C VAL A 155 -9.89 -16.04 -9.23
N ALA A 156 -9.88 -15.55 -7.99
CA ALA A 156 -10.98 -15.68 -7.04
C ALA A 156 -12.35 -15.16 -7.54
N PRO A 157 -12.44 -14.06 -8.31
CA PRO A 157 -13.71 -13.56 -8.84
C PRO A 157 -14.45 -14.54 -9.77
N PHE A 158 -13.73 -15.47 -10.42
CA PHE A 158 -14.26 -16.46 -11.35
C PHE A 158 -14.63 -17.79 -10.68
N ALA A 159 -14.16 -18.03 -9.46
CA ALA A 159 -14.52 -19.22 -8.70
C ALA A 159 -15.97 -19.14 -8.21
N ARG A 160 -16.71 -20.25 -8.26
CA ARG A 160 -18.06 -20.33 -7.68
C ARG A 160 -17.98 -20.52 -6.15
N TRP A 161 -19.07 -20.16 -5.46
CA TRP A 161 -19.21 -20.46 -4.03
C TRP A 161 -19.40 -21.97 -3.81
N LYS A 162 -19.00 -22.48 -2.65
CA LYS A 162 -18.97 -23.90 -2.26
C LYS A 162 -17.95 -24.74 -3.02
N GLU A 163 -18.01 -24.76 -4.34
CA GLU A 163 -17.18 -25.63 -5.18
C GLU A 163 -17.03 -25.05 -6.57
N ALA A 164 -15.81 -25.10 -7.12
CA ALA A 164 -15.48 -24.56 -8.43
C ALA A 164 -14.58 -25.52 -9.22
N SER A 165 -14.75 -25.52 -10.54
CA SER A 165 -13.97 -26.35 -11.46
C SER A 165 -12.74 -25.59 -11.96
N ILE A 166 -11.54 -26.17 -11.76
CA ILE A 166 -10.28 -25.59 -12.26
C ILE A 166 -10.32 -25.43 -13.79
N PRO A 167 -10.71 -26.44 -14.59
CA PRO A 167 -10.78 -26.29 -16.05
C PRO A 167 -11.65 -25.10 -16.52
N GLU A 168 -12.78 -24.84 -15.87
CA GLU A 168 -13.68 -23.73 -16.22
C GLU A 168 -13.05 -22.37 -15.93
N ILE A 169 -12.41 -22.24 -14.75
CA ILE A 169 -11.68 -21.04 -14.36
C ILE A 169 -10.56 -20.79 -15.37
N THR A 170 -9.73 -21.79 -15.64
CA THR A 170 -8.59 -21.69 -16.58
C THR A 170 -9.07 -21.31 -17.98
N ARG A 171 -10.13 -21.94 -18.49
CA ARG A 171 -10.71 -21.60 -19.80
C ARG A 171 -11.13 -20.13 -19.89
N THR A 172 -11.62 -19.58 -18.78
CA THR A 172 -12.08 -18.20 -18.68
C THR A 172 -10.91 -17.21 -18.67
N VAL A 173 -9.87 -17.49 -17.87
CA VAL A 173 -8.78 -16.53 -17.61
C VAL A 173 -7.55 -16.71 -18.50
N ARG A 174 -7.46 -17.78 -19.30
CA ARG A 174 -6.28 -18.07 -20.14
C ARG A 174 -5.87 -16.92 -21.06
N TRP A 175 -6.83 -16.20 -21.64
CA TRP A 175 -6.54 -15.09 -22.54
C TRP A 175 -6.01 -13.87 -21.77
N ALA A 176 -6.49 -13.65 -20.54
CA ALA A 176 -5.92 -12.65 -19.65
C ALA A 176 -4.49 -13.01 -19.24
N MET A 177 -4.19 -14.30 -19.01
CA MET A 177 -2.84 -14.77 -18.72
C MET A 177 -1.90 -14.58 -19.92
N ILE A 178 -2.32 -14.96 -21.13
CA ILE A 178 -1.53 -14.78 -22.35
C ILE A 178 -1.25 -13.29 -22.59
N ALA A 179 -2.26 -12.44 -22.48
CA ALA A 179 -2.08 -11.00 -22.62
C ALA A 179 -1.13 -10.43 -21.55
N ALA A 180 -1.26 -10.88 -20.29
CA ALA A 180 -0.36 -10.48 -19.22
C ALA A 180 1.10 -10.91 -19.49
N ALA A 181 1.31 -12.13 -20.00
CA ALA A 181 2.62 -12.65 -20.35
C ALA A 181 3.27 -11.85 -21.49
N VAL A 182 2.50 -11.49 -22.52
CA VAL A 182 2.98 -10.62 -23.61
C VAL A 182 3.43 -9.26 -23.07
N VAL A 183 2.62 -8.62 -22.21
CA VAL A 183 2.98 -7.33 -21.59
C VAL A 183 4.22 -7.46 -20.70
N ALA A 184 4.32 -8.54 -19.92
CA ALA A 184 5.45 -8.82 -19.03
C ALA A 184 6.78 -9.01 -19.75
N ILE A 185 6.75 -9.50 -20.99
CA ILE A 185 7.95 -9.66 -21.83
C ILE A 185 8.23 -8.35 -22.58
N ALA A 186 7.23 -7.77 -23.23
CA ALA A 186 7.42 -6.61 -24.10
C ALA A 186 7.82 -5.34 -23.34
N LEU A 187 7.16 -5.02 -22.23
CA LEU A 187 7.33 -3.73 -21.55
C LEU A 187 8.74 -3.56 -20.97
N PRO A 188 9.33 -4.53 -20.24
CA PRO A 188 10.70 -4.40 -19.76
C PRO A 188 11.73 -4.27 -20.89
N LEU A 189 11.53 -4.98 -22.02
CA LEU A 189 12.42 -4.90 -23.18
C LEU A 189 12.40 -3.54 -23.87
N VAL A 190 11.26 -2.83 -23.84
CA VAL A 190 11.16 -1.47 -24.39
C VAL A 190 11.80 -0.44 -23.45
N TYR A 191 11.72 -0.65 -22.13
CA TYR A 191 12.15 0.34 -21.15
C TYR A 191 13.65 0.25 -20.79
N GLY A 192 14.27 -0.93 -20.89
CA GLY A 192 15.68 -1.09 -20.59
C GLY A 192 16.10 -2.54 -20.35
N GLN A 193 16.86 -2.78 -19.28
CA GLN A 193 17.36 -4.11 -18.95
C GLN A 193 16.25 -5.02 -18.44
N TRP A 194 16.18 -6.22 -18.99
CA TRP A 194 15.25 -7.25 -18.55
C TRP A 194 15.72 -7.88 -17.24
N SER A 195 14.81 -8.04 -16.29
CA SER A 195 15.02 -8.87 -15.10
C SER A 195 13.80 -9.75 -14.85
N ALA A 196 14.02 -10.95 -14.30
CA ALA A 196 12.94 -11.87 -13.98
C ALA A 196 11.96 -11.29 -12.95
N LEU A 197 12.46 -10.51 -11.99
CA LEU A 197 11.64 -9.89 -10.96
C LEU A 197 10.78 -8.74 -11.53
N THR A 198 11.35 -7.94 -12.44
CA THR A 198 10.60 -6.91 -13.19
C THR A 198 9.49 -7.56 -14.03
N ALA A 199 9.83 -8.60 -14.79
CA ALA A 199 8.86 -9.33 -15.60
C ALA A 199 7.74 -9.93 -14.74
N LEU A 200 8.06 -10.51 -13.57
CA LEU A 200 7.07 -11.05 -12.64
C LEU A 200 6.15 -9.95 -12.08
N GLY A 201 6.68 -8.80 -11.69
CA GLY A 201 5.88 -7.67 -11.19
C GLY A 201 4.91 -7.15 -12.25
N ILE A 202 5.40 -6.94 -13.48
CA ILE A 202 4.57 -6.51 -14.62
C ILE A 202 3.55 -7.59 -15.00
N LEU A 203 3.92 -8.88 -15.00
CA LEU A 203 3.01 -10.00 -15.23
C LEU A 203 1.85 -9.96 -14.25
N LEU A 204 2.13 -9.82 -12.95
CA LEU A 204 1.09 -9.84 -11.92
C LEU A 204 0.21 -8.58 -11.97
N ALA A 205 0.77 -7.41 -12.28
CA ALA A 205 -0.03 -6.20 -12.47
C ALA A 205 -0.95 -6.29 -13.71
N ALA A 206 -0.41 -6.76 -14.84
CA ALA A 206 -1.18 -6.98 -16.06
C ALA A 206 -2.23 -8.08 -15.86
N TRP A 207 -1.88 -9.16 -15.15
CA TRP A 207 -2.79 -10.23 -14.75
C TRP A 207 -3.99 -9.70 -13.97
N VAL A 208 -3.75 -8.93 -12.90
CA VAL A 208 -4.84 -8.31 -12.10
C VAL A 208 -5.68 -7.37 -12.96
N THR A 209 -5.04 -6.58 -13.84
CA THR A 209 -5.74 -5.67 -14.75
C THR A 209 -6.66 -6.41 -15.72
N PHE A 210 -6.15 -7.39 -16.45
CA PHE A 210 -6.91 -8.11 -17.46
C PHE A 210 -7.98 -9.03 -16.85
N THR A 211 -7.71 -9.65 -15.70
CA THR A 211 -8.73 -10.44 -15.00
C THR A 211 -9.84 -9.56 -14.43
N THR A 212 -9.51 -8.39 -13.88
CA THR A 212 -10.50 -7.40 -13.43
C THR A 212 -11.37 -6.91 -14.59
N LEU A 213 -10.74 -6.58 -15.73
CA LEU A 213 -11.45 -6.19 -16.95
C LEU A 213 -12.35 -7.30 -17.48
N THR A 214 -11.85 -8.54 -17.51
CA THR A 214 -12.62 -9.72 -17.94
C THR A 214 -13.83 -9.93 -17.03
N ALA A 215 -13.66 -9.86 -15.70
CA ALA A 215 -14.74 -9.98 -14.74
C ALA A 215 -15.80 -8.87 -14.93
N TYR A 216 -15.36 -7.64 -15.20
CA TYR A 216 -16.24 -6.52 -15.50
C TYR A 216 -17.04 -6.77 -16.78
N VAL A 217 -16.37 -7.05 -17.89
CA VAL A 217 -17.01 -7.28 -19.21
C VAL A 217 -18.00 -8.43 -19.15
N GLN A 218 -17.63 -9.58 -18.57
CA GLN A 218 -18.52 -10.74 -18.46
C GLN A 218 -19.77 -10.41 -17.65
N ARG A 219 -19.63 -9.69 -16.54
CA ARG A 219 -20.79 -9.30 -15.72
C ARG A 219 -21.69 -8.33 -16.46
N VAL A 220 -21.14 -7.32 -17.12
CA VAL A 220 -21.94 -6.38 -17.93
C VAL A 220 -22.69 -7.11 -19.03
N GLN A 221 -22.02 -8.04 -19.74
CA GLN A 221 -22.66 -8.85 -20.78
C GLN A 221 -23.80 -9.72 -20.22
N HIS A 222 -23.58 -10.38 -19.08
CA HIS A 222 -24.58 -11.25 -18.46
C HIS A 222 -25.79 -10.48 -17.87
N THR A 223 -25.58 -9.21 -17.49
CA THR A 223 -26.65 -8.35 -16.92
C THR A 223 -27.27 -7.39 -17.95
N ARG A 224 -26.83 -7.48 -19.22
CA ARG A 224 -27.25 -6.59 -20.30
C ARG A 224 -28.74 -6.66 -20.60
N ALA A 225 -29.35 -7.85 -20.50
CA ALA A 225 -30.80 -8.06 -20.68
C ALA A 225 -31.39 -7.34 -21.91
N GLY A 226 -30.70 -7.40 -23.06
CA GLY A 226 -31.12 -6.76 -24.31
C GLY A 226 -30.81 -5.26 -24.47
N GLN A 227 -30.34 -4.57 -23.41
CA GLN A 227 -29.93 -3.15 -23.49
C GLN A 227 -28.61 -2.98 -24.25
N SER A 228 -28.13 -1.75 -24.47
CA SER A 228 -26.76 -1.53 -24.96
C SER A 228 -25.70 -1.88 -23.90
N PHE A 229 -24.48 -2.24 -24.31
CA PHE A 229 -23.39 -2.53 -23.38
C PHE A 229 -23.11 -1.34 -22.45
N LEU A 230 -23.10 -0.12 -23.01
CA LEU A 230 -22.83 1.10 -22.27
C LEU A 230 -23.90 1.37 -21.18
N SER A 231 -25.19 1.19 -21.50
CA SER A 231 -26.28 1.32 -20.53
C SER A 231 -26.13 0.30 -19.39
N ALA A 232 -25.81 -0.96 -19.72
CA ALA A 232 -25.60 -2.00 -18.73
C ALA A 232 -24.35 -1.76 -17.85
N ALA A 233 -23.30 -1.17 -18.42
CA ALA A 233 -22.06 -0.82 -17.72
C ALA A 233 -22.29 0.24 -16.62
N PHE A 234 -23.04 1.31 -16.93
CA PHE A 234 -23.34 2.37 -15.96
C PHE A 234 -24.35 1.95 -14.87
N LYS A 235 -25.09 0.85 -15.06
CA LYS A 235 -26.07 0.33 -14.10
C LYS A 235 -25.49 -0.67 -13.09
N GLN A 236 -24.19 -0.98 -13.15
CA GLN A 236 -23.60 -1.95 -12.23
C GLN A 236 -23.64 -1.45 -10.77
N PRO A 237 -23.81 -2.35 -9.78
CA PRO A 237 -23.79 -1.98 -8.36
C PRO A 237 -22.47 -1.32 -7.96
N ARG A 238 -22.53 -0.32 -7.07
CA ARG A 238 -21.34 0.42 -6.61
C ARG A 238 -20.34 -0.45 -5.85
N SER A 239 -20.82 -1.47 -5.14
CA SER A 239 -19.99 -2.52 -4.53
C SER A 239 -19.15 -3.29 -5.53
N PHE A 240 -19.70 -3.58 -6.72
CA PHE A 240 -18.96 -4.26 -7.78
C PHE A 240 -17.96 -3.31 -8.46
N ILE A 241 -18.38 -2.10 -8.79
CA ILE A 241 -17.48 -1.09 -9.38
C ILE A 241 -16.35 -0.77 -8.39
N GLY A 242 -16.67 -0.58 -7.12
CA GLY A 242 -15.70 -0.32 -6.06
C GLY A 242 -14.67 -1.43 -5.90
N MET A 243 -15.09 -2.70 -5.96
CA MET A 243 -14.18 -3.85 -6.01
C MET A 243 -13.23 -3.76 -7.23
N CYS A 244 -13.76 -3.54 -8.43
CA CYS A 244 -12.96 -3.44 -9.66
C CYS A 244 -11.96 -2.27 -9.59
N VAL A 245 -12.40 -1.09 -9.15
CA VAL A 245 -11.55 0.10 -9.02
C VAL A 245 -10.43 -0.15 -8.00
N ALA A 246 -10.74 -0.79 -6.86
CA ALA A 246 -9.72 -1.10 -5.86
C ALA A 246 -8.70 -2.13 -6.37
N HIS A 247 -9.13 -3.18 -7.07
CA HIS A 247 -8.23 -4.19 -7.61
C HIS A 247 -7.37 -3.62 -8.76
N PHE A 248 -7.94 -2.77 -9.60
CA PHE A 248 -7.16 -2.03 -10.59
C PHE A 248 -6.15 -1.08 -9.93
N GLY A 249 -6.52 -0.43 -8.82
CA GLY A 249 -5.59 0.38 -8.02
C GLY A 249 -4.38 -0.40 -7.52
N ILE A 250 -4.56 -1.67 -7.10
CA ILE A 250 -3.45 -2.58 -6.77
C ILE A 250 -2.53 -2.80 -7.99
N ALA A 251 -3.09 -3.02 -9.17
CA ALA A 251 -2.28 -3.21 -10.38
C ALA A 251 -1.44 -1.96 -10.69
N VAL A 252 -2.03 -0.76 -10.63
CA VAL A 252 -1.33 0.52 -10.83
C VAL A 252 -0.21 0.70 -9.80
N PHE A 253 -0.49 0.39 -8.52
CA PHE A 253 0.51 0.42 -7.45
C PHE A 253 1.68 -0.53 -7.74
N VAL A 254 1.39 -1.76 -8.15
CA VAL A 254 2.43 -2.77 -8.45
C VAL A 254 3.27 -2.34 -9.64
N VAL A 255 2.69 -1.72 -10.69
CA VAL A 255 3.48 -1.12 -11.78
C VAL A 255 4.42 -0.05 -11.23
N GLY A 256 3.93 0.90 -10.44
CA GLY A 256 4.77 1.96 -9.86
C GLY A 256 5.95 1.40 -9.06
N VAL A 257 5.70 0.47 -8.13
CA VAL A 257 6.76 -0.17 -7.34
C VAL A 257 7.74 -0.93 -8.23
N THR A 258 7.25 -1.74 -9.17
CA THR A 258 8.11 -2.56 -10.05
C THR A 258 9.01 -1.68 -10.90
N MET A 259 8.47 -0.60 -11.48
CA MET A 259 9.23 0.29 -12.37
C MET A 259 10.25 1.11 -11.60
N VAL A 260 9.89 1.70 -10.45
CA VAL A 260 10.86 2.41 -9.58
C VAL A 260 11.98 1.48 -9.15
N SER A 261 11.65 0.29 -8.65
CA SER A 261 12.68 -0.64 -8.14
C SER A 261 13.62 -1.18 -9.23
N SER A 262 13.17 -1.22 -10.50
CA SER A 262 13.94 -1.81 -11.59
C SER A 262 14.73 -0.78 -12.41
N PHE A 263 14.22 0.44 -12.51
CA PHE A 263 14.70 1.44 -13.47
C PHE A 263 14.97 2.81 -12.84
N GLN A 264 15.01 2.91 -11.50
CA GLN A 264 15.56 4.10 -10.87
C GLN A 264 17.07 4.21 -11.13
N ASP A 265 17.54 5.44 -11.24
CA ASP A 265 18.96 5.78 -11.35
C ASP A 265 19.28 6.83 -10.29
N GLU A 266 20.40 6.67 -9.59
CA GLU A 266 20.82 7.55 -8.50
C GLU A 266 22.31 7.82 -8.53
N LYS A 267 22.70 9.05 -8.22
CA LYS A 267 24.10 9.42 -8.02
C LYS A 267 24.26 10.24 -6.76
N ASP A 268 25.16 9.77 -5.91
CA ASP A 268 25.66 10.47 -4.72
C ASP A 268 27.01 11.07 -5.09
N VAL A 269 27.07 12.38 -5.25
CA VAL A 269 28.25 13.09 -5.73
C VAL A 269 28.63 14.24 -4.81
N LYS A 270 29.90 14.58 -4.82
CA LYS A 270 30.40 15.83 -4.28
C LYS A 270 30.35 16.88 -5.39
N MET A 271 29.77 18.05 -5.12
CA MET A 271 29.67 19.13 -6.09
C MET A 271 30.16 20.46 -5.52
N ALA A 272 31.01 21.15 -6.27
CA ALA A 272 31.33 22.56 -6.10
C ALA A 272 30.38 23.44 -6.95
N PRO A 273 30.17 24.73 -6.60
CA PRO A 273 29.42 25.64 -7.44
C PRO A 273 30.02 25.71 -8.85
N GLY A 274 29.20 25.48 -9.87
CA GLY A 274 29.58 25.36 -11.28
C GLY A 274 29.55 23.91 -11.79
N ASP A 275 29.68 22.92 -10.92
CA ASP A 275 29.68 21.51 -11.31
C ASP A 275 28.32 21.07 -11.85
N SER A 276 28.34 20.06 -12.71
CA SER A 276 27.13 19.43 -13.26
C SER A 276 27.19 17.92 -13.12
N VAL A 277 26.04 17.29 -12.90
CA VAL A 277 25.90 15.84 -12.83
C VAL A 277 24.71 15.39 -13.69
N ASP A 278 24.92 14.33 -14.46
CA ASP A 278 23.89 13.76 -15.33
C ASP A 278 23.32 12.45 -14.75
N VAL A 279 21.99 12.30 -14.75
CA VAL A 279 21.27 11.07 -14.39
C VAL A 279 20.14 10.84 -15.39
N ALA A 280 20.12 9.67 -16.04
CA ALA A 280 19.08 9.29 -17.00
C ALA A 280 18.67 10.39 -18.04
N GLY A 281 19.64 11.17 -18.55
CA GLY A 281 19.40 12.26 -19.52
C GLY A 281 19.01 13.62 -18.91
N TYR A 282 19.00 13.74 -17.58
CA TYR A 282 18.79 14.98 -16.84
C TYR A 282 20.11 15.51 -16.32
N SER A 283 20.43 16.76 -16.63
CA SER A 283 21.63 17.43 -16.13
C SER A 283 21.28 18.41 -15.03
N PHE A 284 21.91 18.27 -13.88
CA PHE A 284 21.77 19.14 -12.73
C PHE A 284 23.04 19.96 -12.58
N LYS A 285 22.94 21.27 -12.80
CA LYS A 285 24.04 22.19 -12.53
C LYS A 285 23.87 22.79 -11.15
N PHE A 286 24.90 22.68 -10.31
CA PHE A 286 24.90 23.26 -8.98
C PHE A 286 25.42 24.69 -9.03
N ASN A 287 24.61 25.65 -8.58
CA ASN A 287 24.97 27.08 -8.58
C ASN A 287 25.45 27.56 -7.21
N GLY A 288 25.42 26.70 -6.19
CA GLY A 288 25.85 26.98 -4.83
C GLY A 288 24.71 26.92 -3.81
N VAL A 289 25.03 27.31 -2.56
CA VAL A 289 24.10 27.30 -1.42
C VAL A 289 24.03 28.68 -0.81
N ARG A 290 22.86 29.06 -0.33
CA ARG A 290 22.67 30.25 0.51
C ARG A 290 21.92 29.88 1.77
N GLU A 291 22.22 30.57 2.86
CA GLU A 291 21.39 30.50 4.05
C GLU A 291 20.11 31.31 3.85
N ILE A 292 18.98 30.75 4.30
CA ILE A 292 17.68 31.42 4.31
C ILE A 292 17.06 31.31 5.71
N GLN A 293 16.35 32.36 6.10
CA GLN A 293 15.53 32.36 7.31
C GLN A 293 14.08 32.01 6.93
N GLY A 294 13.61 30.84 7.38
CA GLY A 294 12.22 30.43 7.28
C GLY A 294 11.37 30.91 8.48
N PRO A 295 10.05 30.66 8.47
CA PRO A 295 9.15 31.12 9.54
C PRO A 295 9.50 30.58 10.94
N ASN A 296 10.03 29.36 11.01
CA ASN A 296 10.38 28.66 12.25
C ASN A 296 11.64 27.79 12.11
N TYR A 297 12.45 28.05 11.08
CA TYR A 297 13.68 27.31 10.78
C TYR A 297 14.72 28.21 10.12
N VAL A 298 15.99 27.82 10.23
CA VAL A 298 17.08 28.31 9.37
C VAL A 298 17.40 27.21 8.38
N ALA A 299 17.65 27.54 7.11
CA ALA A 299 17.95 26.53 6.11
C ALA A 299 19.13 26.90 5.21
N ALA A 300 19.94 25.89 4.89
CA ALA A 300 20.84 25.94 3.75
C ALA A 300 20.04 25.56 2.49
N GLN A 301 19.80 26.52 1.60
CA GLN A 301 19.06 26.32 0.36
C GLN A 301 20.03 26.22 -0.82
N GLY A 302 20.01 25.07 -1.50
CA GLY A 302 20.75 24.87 -2.74
C GLY A 302 20.08 25.55 -3.92
N ASP A 303 20.87 25.97 -4.89
CA ASP A 303 20.39 26.48 -6.17
C ASP A 303 20.89 25.55 -7.28
N PHE A 304 19.97 24.90 -7.98
CA PHE A 304 20.29 24.00 -9.08
C PHE A 304 19.50 24.37 -10.33
N ASP A 305 20.15 24.34 -11.49
CA ASP A 305 19.47 24.41 -12.78
C ASP A 305 19.29 22.99 -13.33
N LEU A 306 18.04 22.60 -13.58
CA LEU A 306 17.71 21.35 -14.23
C LEU A 306 17.59 21.58 -15.74
N THR A 307 18.36 20.83 -16.52
CA THR A 307 18.29 20.84 -17.98
C THR A 307 18.04 19.45 -18.54
N VAL A 308 17.39 19.37 -19.69
CA VAL A 308 17.08 18.13 -20.41
C VAL A 308 17.39 18.37 -21.89
N ASP A 309 18.18 17.48 -22.49
CA ASP A 309 18.64 17.63 -23.88
C ASP A 309 19.26 19.01 -24.16
N GLY A 310 20.02 19.53 -23.20
CA GLY A 310 20.66 20.85 -23.26
C GLY A 310 19.73 22.06 -23.11
N LYS A 311 18.41 21.84 -22.89
CA LYS A 311 17.44 22.92 -22.69
C LYS A 311 17.11 23.09 -21.21
N PHE A 312 17.10 24.35 -20.75
CA PHE A 312 16.66 24.68 -19.40
C PHE A 312 15.21 24.27 -19.19
N ARG A 313 14.98 23.53 -18.10
CA ARG A 313 13.64 23.05 -17.72
C ARG A 313 13.09 23.87 -16.56
N LEU A 314 13.79 23.87 -15.43
CA LEU A 314 13.39 24.62 -14.24
C LEU A 314 14.55 24.76 -13.23
N LYS A 315 14.39 25.70 -12.30
CA LYS A 315 15.31 25.88 -11.17
C LYS A 315 14.82 25.07 -9.96
N MET A 316 15.69 24.24 -9.40
CA MET A 316 15.43 23.37 -8.25
C MET A 316 16.09 23.97 -7.00
N LYS A 317 15.34 24.02 -5.89
CA LYS A 317 15.78 24.64 -4.64
C LYS A 317 15.63 23.68 -3.44
N PRO A 318 16.46 22.63 -3.34
CA PRO A 318 16.45 21.75 -2.18
C PRO A 318 16.93 22.50 -0.93
N GLU A 319 16.51 22.06 0.25
CA GLU A 319 16.85 22.71 1.51
C GLU A 319 17.30 21.71 2.58
N LYS A 320 18.27 22.14 3.39
CA LYS A 320 18.60 21.49 4.66
C LYS A 320 18.13 22.41 5.80
N ARG A 321 17.05 22.04 6.49
CA ARG A 321 16.35 22.85 7.49
C ARG A 321 16.72 22.45 8.91
N ASN A 322 17.09 23.44 9.71
CA ASN A 322 17.29 23.34 11.16
C ASN A 322 16.14 24.05 11.88
N TYR A 323 15.36 23.31 12.65
CA TYR A 323 14.24 23.84 13.43
C TYR A 323 14.68 24.06 14.86
N ALA A 324 14.35 25.21 15.46
CA ALA A 324 14.72 25.50 16.86
C ALA A 324 14.16 24.47 17.87
N SER A 325 13.05 23.82 17.53
CA SER A 325 12.39 22.81 18.36
C SER A 325 12.93 21.38 18.20
N SER A 326 13.82 21.12 17.23
CA SER A 326 14.33 19.78 16.89
C SER A 326 15.85 19.79 16.81
N GLY A 327 16.50 18.84 17.48
CA GLY A 327 17.97 18.68 17.40
C GLY A 327 18.47 18.00 16.13
N MET A 328 17.58 17.53 15.24
CA MET A 328 17.95 16.85 14.00
C MET A 328 17.61 17.69 12.77
N PRO A 329 18.59 17.99 11.89
CA PRO A 329 18.35 18.63 10.59
C PRO A 329 17.41 17.79 9.71
N MET A 330 16.50 18.47 9.01
CA MET A 330 15.59 17.86 8.04
C MET A 330 16.01 18.22 6.61
N THR A 331 15.85 17.31 5.66
CA THR A 331 16.16 17.56 4.25
C THR A 331 14.87 17.68 3.45
N GLU A 332 14.65 18.81 2.79
CA GLU A 332 13.59 19.03 1.82
C GLU A 332 14.19 18.87 0.42
N ALA A 333 13.77 17.83 -0.30
CA ALA A 333 14.20 17.63 -1.68
C ALA A 333 13.45 18.59 -2.62
N ALA A 334 14.12 19.05 -3.67
CA ALA A 334 13.42 19.66 -4.80
C ALA A 334 13.02 18.56 -5.79
N ILE A 335 11.78 18.63 -6.29
CA ILE A 335 11.17 17.56 -7.07
C ILE A 335 10.53 18.15 -8.34
N ASP A 336 10.91 17.63 -9.49
CA ASP A 336 10.21 17.81 -10.77
C ASP A 336 9.36 16.56 -10.99
N ALA A 337 8.12 16.61 -10.49
CA ALA A 337 7.18 15.49 -10.56
C ALA A 337 6.53 15.37 -11.95
N GLY A 338 6.26 14.14 -12.37
CA GLY A 338 5.64 13.88 -13.66
C GLY A 338 4.95 12.52 -13.72
N PHE A 339 3.98 12.41 -14.63
CA PHE A 339 3.13 11.23 -14.71
C PHE A 339 3.87 9.90 -14.96
N LEU A 340 5.00 9.93 -15.68
CA LEU A 340 5.80 8.74 -15.99
C LEU A 340 7.10 8.68 -15.19
N ARG A 341 7.54 9.79 -14.60
CA ARG A 341 8.82 9.88 -13.90
C ARG A 341 8.90 11.14 -13.07
N ASP A 342 9.70 11.03 -12.03
CA ASP A 342 10.08 12.12 -11.16
C ASP A 342 11.61 12.26 -11.14
N VAL A 343 12.05 13.50 -11.02
CA VAL A 343 13.47 13.85 -10.91
C VAL A 343 13.66 14.65 -9.63
N TYR A 344 14.64 14.26 -8.82
CA TYR A 344 14.84 14.81 -7.48
C TYR A 344 16.28 15.24 -7.30
N VAL A 345 16.48 16.30 -6.54
CA VAL A 345 17.78 16.65 -5.97
C VAL A 345 17.61 16.91 -4.49
N SER A 346 18.53 16.40 -3.68
CA SER A 346 18.59 16.67 -2.25
C SER A 346 20.00 17.04 -1.82
N LEU A 347 20.07 17.95 -0.85
CA LEU A 347 21.32 18.36 -0.22
C LEU A 347 21.64 17.45 0.97
N GLY A 348 22.87 16.94 0.99
CA GLY A 348 23.45 16.21 2.10
C GLY A 348 23.97 17.15 3.19
N GLU A 349 25.27 17.09 3.42
CA GLU A 349 26.02 17.95 4.33
C GLU A 349 27.10 18.69 3.52
N PRO A 350 27.56 19.87 3.97
CA PRO A 350 28.76 20.47 3.42
C PRO A 350 29.94 19.54 3.66
N ILE A 351 30.83 19.41 2.67
CA ILE A 351 32.01 18.55 2.77
C ILE A 351 32.99 19.10 3.80
N ASP A 352 33.15 20.42 3.78
CA ASP A 352 33.86 21.17 4.81
C ASP A 352 32.85 22.07 5.54
N ARG A 353 32.64 21.78 6.82
CA ARG A 353 31.67 22.51 7.65
C ARG A 353 32.07 23.95 7.91
N ASP A 354 33.36 24.26 7.82
CA ASP A 354 33.88 25.61 8.02
C ASP A 354 33.75 26.46 6.76
N ARG A 355 33.41 25.84 5.61
CA ARG A 355 33.23 26.49 4.30
C ARG A 355 31.92 26.05 3.63
N PRO A 356 30.75 26.42 4.20
CA PRO A 356 29.46 26.01 3.70
C PRO A 356 29.12 26.55 2.29
N GLU A 357 29.88 27.49 1.75
CA GLU A 357 29.77 27.98 0.38
C GLU A 357 30.57 27.16 -0.66
N ALA A 358 31.39 26.21 -0.21
CA ALA A 358 32.24 25.39 -1.07
C ALA A 358 31.52 24.12 -1.56
N GLU A 359 32.07 22.94 -1.25
CA GLU A 359 31.58 21.68 -1.78
C GLU A 359 30.49 21.06 -0.90
N TRP A 360 29.48 20.48 -1.54
CA TRP A 360 28.39 19.77 -0.85
C TRP A 360 28.27 18.33 -1.34
N ALA A 361 27.87 17.45 -0.43
CA ALA A 361 27.32 16.16 -0.82
C ALA A 361 25.91 16.39 -1.40
N VAL A 362 25.70 15.96 -2.64
CA VAL A 362 24.46 16.10 -3.38
C VAL A 362 23.99 14.72 -3.82
N ARG A 363 22.69 14.46 -3.67
CA ARG A 363 22.07 13.25 -4.21
C ARG A 363 21.06 13.64 -5.28
N VAL A 364 21.22 13.05 -6.46
CA VAL A 364 20.31 13.24 -7.59
C VAL A 364 19.67 11.91 -7.95
N TYR A 365 18.37 11.95 -8.24
CA TYR A 365 17.58 10.76 -8.52
C TYR A 365 16.74 10.95 -9.78
N TYR A 366 16.66 9.89 -10.58
CA TYR A 366 15.59 9.66 -11.54
C TYR A 366 14.77 8.46 -11.09
N LYS A 367 13.46 8.65 -10.85
CA LYS A 367 12.57 7.56 -10.45
C LYS A 367 11.34 7.49 -11.35
N PRO A 368 11.18 6.43 -12.15
CA PRO A 368 10.03 6.31 -13.04
C PRO A 368 8.78 5.82 -12.28
N PHE A 369 7.61 6.39 -12.55
CA PHE A 369 6.30 5.97 -12.03
C PHE A 369 6.07 6.05 -10.50
N VAL A 370 6.75 6.95 -9.78
CA VAL A 370 6.48 7.13 -8.33
C VAL A 370 5.04 7.60 -8.08
N ASP A 371 4.51 8.51 -8.91
CA ASP A 371 3.12 8.96 -8.84
C ASP A 371 2.09 7.81 -8.96
N TRP A 372 2.44 6.71 -9.63
CA TRP A 372 1.54 5.56 -9.78
C TRP A 372 1.40 4.76 -8.48
N ILE A 373 2.42 4.79 -7.61
CA ILE A 373 2.33 4.22 -6.27
C ILE A 373 1.22 4.94 -5.49
N TRP A 374 1.23 6.27 -5.51
CA TRP A 374 0.21 7.09 -4.86
C TRP A 374 -1.15 7.00 -5.55
N GLY A 375 -1.17 7.07 -6.88
CA GLY A 375 -2.38 6.92 -7.69
C GLY A 375 -3.09 5.59 -7.45
N GLY A 376 -2.34 4.49 -7.34
CA GLY A 376 -2.87 3.18 -6.96
C GLY A 376 -3.52 3.19 -5.57
N CYS A 377 -2.89 3.83 -4.58
CA CYS A 377 -3.47 4.01 -3.24
C CYS A 377 -4.77 4.83 -3.25
N VAL A 378 -4.80 5.92 -4.02
CA VAL A 378 -6.01 6.74 -4.19
C VAL A 378 -7.13 5.93 -4.85
N LEU A 379 -6.84 5.17 -5.91
CA LEU A 379 -7.81 4.28 -6.56
C LEU A 379 -8.35 3.23 -5.59
N MET A 380 -7.50 2.61 -4.77
CA MET A 380 -7.93 1.68 -3.72
C MET A 380 -8.89 2.33 -2.71
N ALA A 381 -8.55 3.53 -2.23
CA ALA A 381 -9.40 4.28 -1.30
C ALA A 381 -10.76 4.63 -1.94
N LEU A 382 -10.75 5.13 -3.18
CA LEU A 382 -11.96 5.42 -3.95
C LEU A 382 -12.81 4.17 -4.17
N GLY A 383 -12.20 3.02 -4.49
CA GLY A 383 -12.90 1.76 -4.63
C GLY A 383 -13.60 1.31 -3.33
N GLY A 384 -12.92 1.47 -2.19
CA GLY A 384 -13.50 1.25 -0.86
C GLY A 384 -14.70 2.17 -0.57
N LEU A 385 -14.56 3.47 -0.83
CA LEU A 385 -15.63 4.45 -0.66
C LEU A 385 -16.84 4.14 -1.55
N LEU A 386 -16.62 3.81 -2.82
CA LEU A 386 -17.68 3.40 -3.74
C LEU A 386 -18.43 2.18 -3.21
N ALA A 387 -17.71 1.19 -2.68
CA ALA A 387 -18.33 -0.01 -2.14
C ALA A 387 -19.19 0.26 -0.89
N MET A 388 -18.78 1.20 -0.03
CA MET A 388 -19.55 1.64 1.12
C MET A 388 -20.85 2.37 0.74
N LEU A 389 -20.83 3.12 -0.36
CA LEU A 389 -21.98 3.91 -0.85
C LEU A 389 -23.03 3.08 -1.62
N ASP A 390 -22.94 1.75 -1.58
CA ASP A 390 -23.88 0.85 -2.24
C ASP A 390 -25.28 0.91 -1.60
N ARG A 391 -26.33 0.88 -2.45
CA ARG A 391 -27.73 0.92 -2.04
C ARG A 391 -28.11 -0.25 -1.12
N ARG A 392 -27.42 -1.40 -1.21
CA ARG A 392 -27.65 -2.57 -0.36
C ARG A 392 -27.56 -2.26 1.14
N TYR A 393 -26.61 -1.40 1.54
CA TYR A 393 -26.46 -0.98 2.93
C TYR A 393 -27.58 -0.03 3.37
N ARG A 394 -28.05 0.86 2.49
CA ARG A 394 -29.21 1.75 2.76
C ARG A 394 -30.54 1.00 2.87
N ALA A 395 -30.79 -0.01 2.03
CA ALA A 395 -32.03 -0.78 2.06
C ALA A 395 -32.15 -1.63 3.33
N LYS A 396 -31.06 -2.23 3.80
CA LYS A 396 -31.03 -3.04 5.03
C LYS A 396 -31.18 -2.18 6.29
N SER A 397 -30.59 -0.98 6.32
CA SER A 397 -30.79 0.00 7.38
C SER A 397 -32.26 0.44 7.49
N ARG A 398 -32.92 0.72 6.36
CA ARG A 398 -34.36 1.03 6.33
C ARG A 398 -35.23 -0.14 6.76
N ALA A 399 -34.93 -1.36 6.34
CA ALA A 399 -35.67 -2.54 6.79
C ALA A 399 -35.53 -2.76 8.31
N SER A 400 -34.33 -2.53 8.87
CA SER A 400 -34.08 -2.61 10.31
C SER A 400 -34.77 -1.50 11.11
N SER A 401 -34.99 -0.32 10.53
CA SER A 401 -35.71 0.78 11.19
C SER A 401 -37.23 0.66 11.09
N THR A 402 -37.75 -0.27 10.28
CA THR A 402 -39.20 -0.48 10.07
C THR A 402 -39.74 -1.66 10.90
N VAL A 403 -38.94 -2.26 11.78
CA VAL A 403 -39.45 -3.19 12.79
C VAL A 403 -40.23 -2.40 13.83
N GLN A 404 -41.54 -2.22 13.56
CA GLN A 404 -42.50 -1.64 14.49
C GLN A 404 -42.58 -2.51 15.74
N THR A 405 -42.40 -1.89 16.90
CA THR A 405 -42.76 -2.43 18.21
C THR A 405 -44.21 -2.91 18.16
N PRO A 406 -44.54 -4.16 18.57
CA PRO A 406 -45.93 -4.58 18.64
C PRO A 406 -46.66 -3.63 19.59
N ALA A 407 -47.76 -3.04 19.13
CA ALA A 407 -48.65 -2.27 19.99
C ALA A 407 -49.13 -3.19 21.12
N GLY A 408 -48.70 -2.90 22.36
CA GLY A 408 -49.17 -3.60 23.54
C GLY A 408 -50.68 -3.48 23.62
N SER A 409 -51.35 -4.62 23.65
CA SER A 409 -52.78 -4.73 23.95
C SER A 409 -53.05 -4.15 25.34
N GLN A 410 -53.66 -2.96 25.38
CA GLN A 410 -54.41 -2.53 26.55
C GLN A 410 -55.75 -3.27 26.53
N HIS A 411 -55.91 -4.24 27.42
CA HIS A 411 -57.23 -4.66 27.87
C HIS A 411 -57.33 -4.38 29.37
N ALA A 412 -58.47 -3.77 29.70
CA ALA A 412 -58.92 -3.32 31.01
C ALA A 412 -59.13 -4.47 32.01
#